data_AF-A0A5C5WB97-F1
#
_entry.id   AF-A0A5C5WB97-F1
#
_cell.length_a   1.000
_cell.length_b   1.000
_cell.length_c   1.000
_cell.angle_alpha   90.00
_cell.angle_beta   90.00
_cell.angle_gamma   90.00
#
_symmetry.space_group_name_H-M   'P 1'
#
loop_
_entity.id
_entity.type
_entity.pdbx_description
1 polymer ?
#
loop_
_entity_poly.entity_id
_entity_poly.type
_entity_poly.pdbx_seq_one_letter_code
_entity_poly.pdbx_strand_id
1 'polypeptide(L)'
;MFARSQQRSADTERSSILKFPTLYNATNDGLQSPTEKITLRQYYNQELLPTFREEQSPRSLTEDRCALNHWERITGDPDIRAVNTETLIGFRDGLTAAGRSPHTVNKIWRELKSIFECAVEDGLIDKAPKISRRMKSTLVKAPKKRQREMITALEAERLWKV
;
A
#
# COMPACT_ATOMS: atom_id res chain seq x y z
N MET A 1 57.06 63.32 38.71
CA MET A 1 56.23 62.97 37.54
C MET A 1 54.97 62.29 38.08
N PHE A 2 53.90 63.04 38.37
CA PHE A 2 52.66 63.19 37.56
C PHE A 2 52.05 61.85 37.12
N ALA A 3 50.74 61.56 37.16
CA ALA A 3 49.52 62.05 37.83
C ALA A 3 48.36 61.17 37.31
N ARG A 4 47.26 61.07 38.09
CA ARG A 4 45.83 60.99 37.67
C ARG A 4 45.36 59.87 36.72
N SER A 5 44.38 59.06 37.15
CA SER A 5 42.93 59.30 36.98
C SER A 5 42.49 59.39 35.52
N GLN A 6 41.64 58.45 35.08
CA GLN A 6 40.28 58.78 34.62
C GLN A 6 39.44 57.53 34.31
N GLN A 7 38.24 57.52 34.86
CA GLN A 7 37.08 56.80 34.34
C GLN A 7 36.83 57.21 32.88
N ARG A 8 36.41 56.27 32.03
CA ARG A 8 35.51 56.56 30.91
C ARG A 8 34.53 55.40 30.71
N SER A 9 33.31 55.65 31.16
CA SER A 9 32.09 55.01 30.70
C SER A 9 31.70 55.56 29.31
N ALA A 10 30.73 54.88 28.69
CA ALA A 10 29.86 55.29 27.59
C ALA A 10 30.23 54.75 26.19
N ASP A 11 29.37 53.82 25.78
CA ASP A 11 28.59 53.82 24.54
C ASP A 11 29.34 53.74 23.21
N THR A 12 29.02 52.69 22.44
CA THR A 12 28.22 52.85 21.21
C THR A 12 27.86 51.46 20.67
N GLU A 13 26.60 51.11 20.90
CA GLU A 13 25.70 50.39 20.01
C GLU A 13 26.28 49.93 18.66
N ARG A 14 26.27 48.62 18.41
CA ARG A 14 25.97 48.02 17.09
C ARG A 14 25.98 46.50 17.20
N SER A 15 24.85 45.94 17.60
CA SER A 15 24.46 44.56 17.27
C SER A 15 22.99 44.36 17.61
N SER A 16 22.12 45.18 17.03
CA SER A 16 20.73 44.81 16.82
C SER A 16 20.68 43.74 15.72
N ILE A 17 21.14 42.54 16.06
CA ILE A 17 20.81 41.35 15.29
C ILE A 17 19.37 41.05 15.63
N LEU A 18 18.51 41.27 14.64
CA LEU A 18 17.12 40.86 14.59
C LEU A 18 17.01 39.44 15.18
N LYS A 19 16.53 39.33 16.42
CA LYS A 19 16.06 38.07 16.99
C LYS A 19 14.77 37.74 16.26
N PHE A 20 14.89 37.04 15.14
CA PHE A 20 13.76 36.33 14.56
C PHE A 20 13.24 35.35 15.61
N PRO A 21 11.94 35.33 15.92
CA PRO A 21 11.36 34.26 16.72
C PRO A 21 11.53 32.97 15.90
N THR A 22 12.46 32.11 16.31
CA THR A 22 12.51 30.75 15.81
C THR A 22 11.20 30.08 16.22
N LEU A 23 10.27 29.91 15.27
CA LEU A 23 9.04 29.11 15.44
C LEU A 23 9.34 27.61 15.53
N TYR A 24 10.44 27.23 16.17
CA TYR A 24 10.72 25.86 16.58
C TYR A 24 10.27 25.69 18.02
N ASN A 25 8.95 25.57 18.20
CA ASN A 25 8.43 24.79 19.30
C ASN A 25 8.65 23.32 18.93
N ALA A 26 9.77 22.76 19.36
CA ALA A 26 9.91 21.32 19.46
C ALA A 26 8.99 20.83 20.60
N THR A 27 7.70 20.69 20.30
CA THR A 27 6.77 19.95 21.15
C THR A 27 7.12 18.47 21.05
N ASN A 28 7.98 18.03 21.96
CA ASN A 28 7.92 16.67 22.48
C ASN A 28 6.66 16.59 23.35
N ASP A 29 5.50 16.37 22.72
CA ASP A 29 4.21 16.06 23.33
C ASP A 29 3.38 15.38 22.24
N GLY A 30 2.88 14.17 22.33
CA GLY A 30 3.01 13.13 23.33
C GLY A 30 2.71 11.79 22.65
N LEU A 31 2.77 10.71 23.44
CA LEU A 31 2.32 9.37 23.08
C LEU A 31 1.19 9.40 22.03
N GLN A 32 1.49 8.96 20.80
CA GLN A 32 0.42 8.53 19.92
C GLN A 32 -0.31 7.42 20.68
N SER A 33 -1.59 7.67 20.99
CA SER A 33 -2.57 6.66 21.38
C SER A 33 -2.33 5.39 20.57
N PRO A 34 -2.53 4.17 21.13
CA PRO A 34 -2.26 2.94 20.40
C PRO A 34 -2.95 3.05 19.06
N THR A 35 -2.16 3.22 18.00
CA THR A 35 -2.65 3.48 16.66
C THR A 35 -3.45 2.24 16.33
N GLU A 36 -4.78 2.38 16.39
CA GLU A 36 -5.67 1.25 16.17
C GLU A 36 -5.28 0.64 14.84
N LYS A 37 -4.95 -0.66 14.86
CA LYS A 37 -4.46 -1.37 13.69
C LYS A 37 -5.54 -1.27 12.61
N ILE A 38 -5.27 -0.50 11.55
CA ILE A 38 -6.17 -0.42 10.41
C ILE A 38 -5.71 -1.45 9.38
N THR A 39 -6.48 -2.52 9.25
CA THR A 39 -6.23 -3.54 8.24
C THR A 39 -6.78 -3.14 6.88
N LEU A 40 -6.29 -3.79 5.82
CA LEU A 40 -6.80 -3.57 4.46
C LEU A 40 -8.29 -3.96 4.35
N ARG A 41 -8.72 -5.02 5.07
CA ARG A 41 -10.11 -5.45 5.09
C ARG A 41 -11.02 -4.46 5.84
N GLN A 42 -10.58 -3.94 6.98
CA GLN A 42 -11.34 -2.92 7.71
C GLN A 42 -11.52 -1.66 6.87
N TYR A 43 -10.42 -1.14 6.30
CA TYR A 43 -10.46 0.01 5.41
C TYR A 43 -11.42 -0.20 4.23
N TYR A 44 -11.34 -1.35 3.54
CA TYR A 44 -12.27 -1.66 2.45
C TYR A 44 -13.73 -1.65 2.90
N ASN A 45 -14.04 -2.29 4.04
CA ASN A 45 -15.43 -2.41 4.50
C ASN A 45 -16.02 -1.09 5.03
N GLN A 46 -15.19 -0.26 5.66
CA GLN A 46 -15.62 0.98 6.31
C GLN A 46 -15.68 2.15 5.34
N GLU A 47 -14.65 2.32 4.51
CA GLU A 47 -14.48 3.51 3.68
C GLU A 47 -14.92 3.27 2.23
N LEU A 48 -14.53 2.14 1.62
CA LEU A 48 -14.74 1.92 0.19
C LEU A 48 -16.07 1.25 -0.15
N LEU A 49 -16.45 0.23 0.61
CA LEU A 49 -17.62 -0.60 0.33
C LEU A 49 -18.94 0.19 0.26
N PRO A 50 -19.20 1.22 1.10
CA PRO A 50 -20.42 2.03 0.97
C PRO A 50 -20.54 2.67 -0.42
N THR A 51 -19.48 3.32 -0.90
CA THR A 51 -19.42 3.98 -2.20
C THR A 51 -19.43 2.96 -3.35
N PHE A 52 -18.58 1.93 -3.28
CA PHE A 52 -18.48 0.93 -4.34
C PHE A 52 -19.75 0.10 -4.51
N ARG A 53 -20.56 -0.06 -3.46
CA ARG A 53 -21.85 -0.75 -3.57
C ARG A 53 -22.81 -0.03 -4.53
N GLU A 54 -22.70 1.30 -4.63
CA GLU A 54 -23.53 2.11 -5.53
C GLU A 54 -22.93 2.19 -6.94
N GLU A 55 -21.61 2.23 -7.05
CA GLU A 55 -20.91 2.50 -8.31
C GLU A 55 -20.48 1.25 -9.08
N GLN A 56 -20.28 0.11 -8.40
CA GLN A 56 -19.70 -1.08 -9.01
C GLN A 56 -20.68 -2.24 -9.15
N SER A 57 -20.41 -3.11 -10.12
CA SER A 57 -21.18 -4.33 -10.30
C SER A 57 -21.02 -5.28 -9.10
N PRO A 58 -22.05 -6.08 -8.74
CA PRO A 58 -21.93 -7.09 -7.69
C PRO A 58 -20.80 -8.10 -7.91
N ARG A 59 -20.46 -8.35 -9.19
CA ARG A 59 -19.34 -9.21 -9.55
C ARG A 59 -18.00 -8.59 -9.17
N SER A 60 -17.80 -7.30 -9.42
CA SER A 60 -16.57 -6.58 -9.04
C SER A 60 -16.35 -6.65 -7.53
N LEU A 61 -17.39 -6.36 -6.74
CA LEU A 61 -17.35 -6.48 -5.28
C LEU A 61 -17.00 -7.90 -4.80
N THR A 62 -17.47 -8.91 -5.53
CA THR A 62 -17.12 -10.31 -5.24
C THR A 62 -15.66 -10.61 -5.53
N GLU A 63 -15.10 -10.02 -6.59
CA GLU A 63 -13.68 -10.16 -6.94
C GLU A 63 -12.78 -9.48 -5.90
N ASP A 64 -13.14 -8.28 -5.41
CA ASP A 64 -12.44 -7.59 -4.31
C ASP A 64 -12.46 -8.43 -3.03
N ARG A 65 -13.65 -8.92 -2.64
CA ARG A 65 -13.80 -9.77 -1.45
C ARG A 65 -12.93 -11.02 -1.54
N CYS A 66 -12.88 -11.65 -2.72
CA CYS A 66 -12.04 -12.81 -2.96
C CYS A 66 -10.56 -12.48 -2.81
N ALA A 67 -10.12 -11.34 -3.34
CA ALA A 67 -8.74 -10.87 -3.22
C ALA A 67 -8.35 -10.59 -1.76
N LEU A 68 -9.22 -9.91 -1.00
CA LEU A 68 -9.01 -9.64 0.43
C LEU A 68 -8.99 -10.91 1.29
N ASN A 69 -9.83 -11.91 0.98
CA ASN A 69 -9.78 -13.19 1.69
C ASN A 69 -8.46 -13.92 1.45
N HIS A 70 -7.92 -13.83 0.23
CA HIS A 70 -6.60 -14.38 -0.07
C HIS A 70 -5.51 -13.64 0.68
N TRP A 71 -5.59 -12.31 0.74
CA TRP A 71 -4.68 -11.45 1.50
C TRP A 71 -4.63 -11.86 2.97
N GLU A 72 -5.76 -11.76 3.66
CA GLU A 72 -5.90 -12.06 5.09
C GLU A 72 -5.34 -13.44 5.45
N ARG A 73 -5.73 -14.47 4.68
CA ARG A 73 -5.28 -15.85 4.93
C ARG A 73 -3.78 -16.04 4.80
N ILE A 74 -3.10 -15.27 3.95
CA ILE A 74 -1.66 -15.47 3.68
C ILE A 74 -0.79 -14.54 4.52
N THR A 75 -1.21 -13.29 4.72
CA THR A 75 -0.40 -12.27 5.40
C THR A 75 -0.75 -12.13 6.88
N GLY A 76 -1.86 -12.71 7.35
CA GLY A 76 -2.37 -12.48 8.70
C GLY A 76 -2.96 -11.08 8.89
N ASP A 77 -3.32 -10.43 7.77
CA ASP A 77 -3.93 -9.10 7.69
C ASP A 77 -3.19 -8.04 8.53
N PRO A 78 -1.96 -7.67 8.13
CA PRO A 78 -1.17 -6.67 8.84
C PRO A 78 -1.83 -5.28 8.78
N ASP A 79 -1.35 -4.36 9.61
CA ASP A 79 -1.68 -2.94 9.46
C ASP A 79 -1.31 -2.48 8.04
N ILE A 80 -2.22 -1.78 7.37
CA ILE A 80 -2.05 -1.26 6.02
C ILE A 80 -0.79 -0.38 5.90
N ARG A 81 -0.44 0.35 6.97
CA ARG A 81 0.75 1.23 7.03
C ARG A 81 2.05 0.45 7.19
N ALA A 82 1.99 -0.77 7.73
CA ALA A 82 3.15 -1.63 7.93
C ALA A 82 3.46 -2.52 6.72
N VAL A 83 2.62 -2.48 5.67
CA VAL A 83 2.81 -3.30 4.48
C VAL A 83 4.07 -2.87 3.73
N ASN A 84 5.07 -3.75 3.75
CA ASN A 84 6.35 -3.55 3.09
C ASN A 84 6.55 -4.54 1.93
N THR A 85 7.66 -4.41 1.20
CA THR A 85 7.99 -5.28 0.06
C THR A 85 8.05 -6.77 0.46
N GLU A 86 8.53 -7.09 1.65
CA GLU A 86 8.64 -8.47 2.14
C GLU A 86 7.26 -9.11 2.34
N THR A 87 6.32 -8.35 2.89
CA THR A 87 4.92 -8.77 3.03
C THR A 87 4.32 -9.12 1.67
N LEU A 88 4.60 -8.30 0.66
CA LEU A 88 4.10 -8.53 -0.71
C LEU A 88 4.75 -9.74 -1.38
N ILE A 89 6.03 -9.99 -1.13
CA ILE A 89 6.73 -11.19 -1.62
C ILE A 89 6.14 -12.42 -0.95
N GLY A 90 6.02 -12.43 0.37
CA GLY A 90 5.40 -13.52 1.13
C GLY A 90 3.97 -13.81 0.67
N PHE A 91 3.19 -12.76 0.38
CA PHE A 91 1.87 -12.90 -0.19
C PHE A 91 1.86 -13.64 -1.54
N ARG A 92 2.72 -13.20 -2.46
CA ARG A 92 2.84 -13.78 -3.80
C ARG A 92 3.34 -15.23 -3.76
N ASP A 93 4.32 -15.49 -2.91
CA ASP A 93 4.90 -16.83 -2.74
C ASP A 93 3.88 -17.77 -2.10
N GLY A 94 3.11 -17.29 -1.12
CA GLY A 94 1.99 -18.03 -0.53
C GLY A 94 0.91 -18.42 -1.53
N LEU A 95 0.57 -17.54 -2.49
CA LEU A 95 -0.36 -17.87 -3.57
C LEU A 95 0.22 -18.91 -4.53
N THR A 96 1.51 -18.80 -4.85
CA THR A 96 2.20 -19.72 -5.76
C THR A 96 2.36 -21.10 -5.12
N ALA A 97 2.72 -21.16 -3.84
CA ALA A 97 2.81 -22.38 -3.05
C ALA A 97 1.44 -23.09 -2.92
N ALA A 98 0.35 -22.32 -2.89
CA ALA A 98 -1.01 -22.86 -2.96
C ALA A 98 -1.43 -23.34 -4.37
N GLY A 99 -0.50 -23.43 -5.33
CA GLY A 99 -0.74 -23.95 -6.67
C GLY A 99 -1.53 -23.02 -7.58
N ARG A 100 -1.64 -21.72 -7.26
CA ARG A 100 -2.39 -20.77 -8.09
C ARG A 100 -1.64 -20.48 -9.38
N SER A 101 -2.41 -20.38 -10.47
CA SER A 101 -1.83 -20.01 -11.78
C SER A 101 -1.30 -18.58 -11.75
N PRO A 102 -0.25 -18.25 -12.53
CA PRO A 102 0.25 -16.87 -12.62
C PRO A 102 -0.83 -15.86 -13.02
N HIS A 103 -1.79 -16.27 -13.85
CA HIS A 103 -2.92 -15.43 -14.23
C HIS A 103 -3.82 -15.09 -13.03
N THR A 104 -4.13 -16.10 -12.20
CA THR A 104 -4.92 -15.93 -10.98
C THR A 104 -4.20 -15.02 -9.98
N VAL A 105 -2.89 -15.22 -9.78
CA VAL A 105 -2.07 -14.36 -8.90
C VAL A 105 -2.12 -12.91 -9.37
N ASN A 106 -1.90 -12.67 -10.67
CA ASN A 106 -1.94 -11.32 -11.23
C ASN A 106 -3.33 -10.68 -11.13
N LYS A 107 -4.40 -11.47 -11.27
CA LYS A 107 -5.77 -10.98 -11.07
C LYS A 107 -5.97 -10.51 -9.64
N ILE A 108 -5.70 -11.37 -8.65
CA ILE A 108 -5.81 -11.02 -7.22
C ILE A 108 -4.98 -9.77 -6.89
N TRP A 109 -3.75 -9.72 -7.41
CA TRP A 109 -2.85 -8.60 -7.19
C TRP A 109 -3.40 -7.28 -7.75
N ARG A 110 -4.05 -7.30 -8.90
CA ARG A 110 -4.65 -6.11 -9.49
C ARG A 110 -5.78 -5.56 -8.63
N GLU A 111 -6.63 -6.43 -8.10
CA GLU A 111 -7.73 -5.99 -7.21
C GLU A 111 -7.16 -5.37 -5.92
N LEU A 112 -6.17 -6.03 -5.27
CA LEU A 112 -5.51 -5.47 -4.09
C LEU A 112 -4.81 -4.15 -4.37
N LYS A 113 -4.15 -4.03 -5.54
CA LYS A 113 -3.48 -2.79 -5.95
C LYS A 113 -4.48 -1.64 -6.06
N SER A 114 -5.67 -1.88 -6.62
CA SER A 114 -6.73 -0.88 -6.70
C SER A 114 -7.13 -0.37 -5.31
N ILE A 115 -7.31 -1.28 -4.34
CA ILE A 115 -7.68 -0.94 -2.96
C ILE A 115 -6.56 -0.13 -2.29
N PHE A 116 -5.30 -0.52 -2.48
CA PHE A 116 -4.15 0.26 -1.97
C PHE A 116 -4.05 1.63 -2.63
N GLU A 117 -4.44 1.78 -3.90
CA GLU A 117 -4.44 3.08 -4.58
C GLU A 117 -5.50 4.01 -3.99
N CYS A 118 -6.70 3.51 -3.67
CA CYS A 118 -7.68 4.29 -2.91
C CYS A 118 -7.14 4.70 -1.53
N ALA A 119 -6.43 3.81 -0.83
CA ALA A 119 -5.83 4.14 0.47
C ALA A 119 -4.77 5.26 0.37
N VAL A 120 -4.14 5.42 -0.79
CA VAL A 120 -3.24 6.56 -1.05
C VAL A 120 -4.04 7.82 -1.31
N GLU A 121 -5.11 7.73 -2.10
CA GLU A 121 -5.98 8.86 -2.41
C GLU A 121 -6.63 9.45 -1.15
N ASP A 122 -7.00 8.59 -0.21
CA ASP A 122 -7.54 8.97 1.11
C ASP A 122 -6.46 9.44 2.11
N GLY A 123 -5.18 9.41 1.72
CA GLY A 123 -4.06 9.84 2.57
C GLY A 123 -3.74 8.87 3.73
N LEU A 124 -4.25 7.65 3.71
CA LEU A 124 -3.99 6.64 4.73
C LEU A 124 -2.56 6.08 4.67
N ILE A 125 -2.01 6.03 3.46
CA ILE A 125 -0.62 5.64 3.17
C ILE A 125 -0.01 6.56 2.09
N ASP A 126 1.30 6.82 2.15
CA ASP A 126 1.95 7.74 1.21
C ASP A 126 2.03 7.21 -0.22
N LYS A 127 2.15 5.88 -0.37
CA LYS A 127 2.32 5.23 -1.68
C LYS A 127 1.82 3.79 -1.66
N ALA A 128 1.18 3.39 -2.75
CA ALA A 128 0.78 2.01 -2.95
C ALA A 128 2.05 1.13 -3.04
N PRO A 129 2.13 0.03 -2.26
CA PRO A 129 3.32 -0.78 -2.21
C PRO A 129 3.49 -1.54 -3.53
N LYS A 130 4.70 -1.49 -4.10
CA LYS A 130 5.00 -2.01 -5.45
C LYS A 130 5.98 -3.19 -5.37
N ILE A 131 5.61 -4.32 -5.97
CA ILE A 131 6.57 -5.39 -6.26
C ILE A 131 7.33 -5.03 -7.54
N SER A 132 8.66 -5.00 -7.48
CA SER A 132 9.47 -4.70 -8.67
C SER A 132 9.24 -5.76 -9.76
N ARG A 133 9.12 -5.34 -11.03
CA ARG A 133 9.06 -6.27 -12.18
C ARG A 133 10.30 -7.16 -12.29
N ARG A 134 11.44 -6.75 -11.71
CA ARG A 134 12.69 -7.52 -11.73
C ARG A 134 12.67 -8.69 -10.75
N MET A 135 11.83 -8.63 -9.71
CA MET A 135 11.49 -9.77 -8.86
C MET A 135 10.43 -10.64 -9.53
N LYS A 136 10.63 -10.96 -10.82
CA LYS A 136 10.02 -12.15 -11.40
C LYS A 136 10.50 -13.28 -10.50
N SER A 137 9.56 -13.83 -9.73
CA SER A 137 9.67 -15.17 -9.16
C SER A 137 10.46 -16.02 -10.12
N THR A 138 11.37 -16.82 -9.57
CA THR A 138 12.13 -17.89 -10.22
C THR A 138 11.15 -18.95 -10.77
N LEU A 139 10.17 -18.54 -11.57
CA LEU A 139 9.42 -19.37 -12.49
C LEU A 139 10.41 -19.72 -13.60
N VAL A 140 11.29 -20.67 -13.25
CA VAL A 140 12.29 -21.29 -14.14
C VAL A 140 11.61 -21.83 -15.40
N LYS A 141 10.29 -22.07 -15.38
CA LYS A 141 9.46 -22.38 -16.55
C LYS A 141 8.09 -21.71 -16.40
N ALA A 142 7.84 -20.63 -17.12
CA ALA A 142 6.47 -20.17 -17.30
C ALA A 142 5.68 -21.31 -17.95
N PRO A 143 4.58 -21.80 -17.35
CA PRO A 143 3.77 -22.84 -17.99
C PRO A 143 3.27 -22.31 -19.33
N LYS A 144 3.44 -23.09 -20.41
CA LYS A 144 2.87 -22.75 -21.73
C LYS A 144 1.41 -22.37 -21.51
N LYS A 145 0.97 -21.24 -22.08
CA LYS A 145 -0.45 -20.85 -22.07
C LYS A 145 -1.26 -22.06 -22.54
N ARG A 146 -2.17 -22.56 -21.71
CA ARG A 146 -3.12 -23.60 -22.13
C ARG A 146 -3.90 -23.02 -23.31
N GLN A 147 -3.67 -23.54 -24.51
CA GLN A 147 -4.54 -23.27 -25.64
C GLN A 147 -5.85 -23.99 -25.36
N ARG A 148 -6.96 -23.26 -25.44
CA ARG A 148 -8.29 -23.88 -25.41
C ARG A 148 -8.49 -24.46 -26.81
N GLU A 149 -8.62 -25.77 -26.91
CA GLU A 149 -8.96 -26.43 -28.17
C GLU A 149 -10.37 -25.99 -28.58
N MET A 150 -10.52 -25.71 -29.87
CA MET A 150 -11.83 -25.37 -30.42
C MET A 150 -12.56 -26.67 -30.75
N ILE A 151 -13.83 -26.75 -30.37
CA ILE A 151 -14.71 -27.83 -30.82
C ILE A 151 -14.79 -27.80 -32.33
N THR A 152 -14.53 -28.94 -32.97
CA THR A 152 -14.72 -29.12 -34.41
C THR A 152 -16.20 -29.27 -34.74
N ALA A 153 -16.58 -29.01 -36.00
CA ALA A 153 -17.97 -29.18 -36.45
C ALA A 153 -18.49 -30.60 -36.19
N LEU A 154 -17.66 -31.62 -36.38
CA LEU A 154 -18.00 -33.03 -36.12
C LEU A 154 -18.23 -33.32 -34.64
N GLU A 155 -17.45 -32.72 -33.74
CA GLU A 155 -17.64 -32.87 -32.29
C GLU A 155 -18.90 -32.15 -31.81
N ALA A 156 -19.21 -30.98 -32.37
CA ALA A 156 -20.46 -30.27 -32.12
C ALA A 156 -21.68 -31.11 -32.57
N GLU A 157 -21.62 -31.69 -33.76
CA GLU A 157 -22.68 -32.58 -34.26
C GLU A 157 -22.88 -33.82 -33.38
N ARG A 158 -21.79 -34.40 -32.84
CA ARG A 158 -21.87 -35.52 -31.91
C ARG A 158 -22.51 -35.12 -30.57
N LEU A 159 -22.17 -33.95 -30.03
CA LEU A 159 -22.76 -33.44 -28.79
C LEU A 159 -24.25 -33.09 -28.93
N TRP A 160 -24.69 -32.68 -30.12
CA TRP A 160 -26.08 -32.29 -30.37
C TRP A 160 -27.03 -33.48 -30.60
N LYS A 161 -26.50 -34.65 -30.99
CA LYS A 161 -27.28 -35.87 -31.25
C LYS A 161 -27.47 -36.77 -30.02
N VAL A 162 -27.02 -36.33 -28.84
CA VAL A 162 -27.27 -36.95 -27.53
C VAL A 162 -28.49 -36.29 -26.90
#